data_AF-A0A2G0WZ89-F1
#
_entry.id   AF-A0A2G0WZ89-F1
#
_cell.length_a   1.000
_cell.length_b   1.000
_cell.length_c   1.000
_cell.angle_alpha   90.00
_cell.angle_beta   90.00
_cell.angle_gamma   90.00
#
_symmetry.space_group_name_H-M   'P 1'
#
loop_
_entity.id
_entity.type
_entity.pdbx_description
1 polymer ?
#
loop_
_entity_poly.entity_id
_entity_poly.type
_entity_poly.pdbx_seq_one_letter_code
_entity_poly.pdbx_strand_id
1 'polypeptide(L)'
;MSLSPYLHTVDLCVLFYCRESGEIKLLLNQREAEPFAEHWALPGVVVNGDVQDLSLKDAVERLRASDKVGLELAWCEQVGTVGDAFRDPRCWSSSTYYLAIVAGEVSLGERQGWFSLNAVADGRIRLPFDHNLIVAAVLERLLSKSLYSSLPLMFLGHEFSAPQATAIFSVVLGRPVLKTSIRQRLLKLTEAGYLRETGRKKPGEGGRPQATLQQLKPGAVYFFDRSFAE
;
A
#
# COMPACT_ATOMS: atom_id res chain seq x y z
N MET A 1 -0.54 17.75 -38.58
CA MET A 1 -0.66 16.33 -38.17
C MET A 1 -1.62 16.28 -36.99
N SER A 2 -2.69 15.49 -37.08
CA SER A 2 -3.53 15.19 -35.92
C SER A 2 -2.74 14.25 -34.99
N LEU A 3 -2.61 14.59 -33.71
CA LEU A 3 -1.99 13.69 -32.75
C LEU A 3 -2.88 12.46 -32.57
N SER A 4 -2.28 11.27 -32.54
CA SER A 4 -3.01 10.05 -32.14
C SER A 4 -3.52 10.21 -30.71
N PRO A 5 -4.70 9.67 -30.37
CA PRO A 5 -5.23 9.74 -29.01
C PRO A 5 -4.25 9.11 -28.02
N TYR A 6 -4.11 9.74 -26.85
CA TYR A 6 -3.22 9.34 -25.77
C TYR A 6 -3.94 9.47 -24.43
N LEU A 7 -3.78 8.47 -23.56
CA LEU A 7 -4.30 8.51 -22.19
C LEU A 7 -3.16 8.36 -21.18
N HIS A 8 -3.11 9.26 -20.21
CA HIS A 8 -2.30 9.08 -19.00
C HIS A 8 -3.21 8.86 -17.80
N THR A 9 -2.93 7.82 -17.01
CA THR A 9 -3.65 7.54 -15.76
C THR A 9 -2.74 7.56 -14.54
N VAL A 10 -3.37 7.72 -13.38
CA VAL A 10 -2.76 7.44 -12.08
C VAL A 10 -3.55 6.33 -11.42
N ASP A 11 -2.86 5.29 -10.95
CA ASP A 11 -3.45 4.14 -10.26
C ASP A 11 -2.84 3.98 -8.86
N LEU A 12 -3.67 3.71 -7.84
CA LEU A 12 -3.22 3.47 -6.46
C LEU A 12 -3.39 2.00 -6.09
N CYS A 13 -2.30 1.36 -5.68
CA CYS A 13 -2.35 0.09 -4.95
C CYS A 13 -2.46 0.39 -3.45
N VAL A 14 -3.70 0.52 -2.95
CA VAL A 14 -3.96 0.77 -1.53
C VAL A 14 -3.95 -0.55 -0.77
N LEU A 15 -3.05 -0.68 0.19
CA LEU A 15 -2.81 -1.90 0.95
C LEU A 15 -3.28 -1.78 2.39
N PHE A 16 -3.84 -2.86 2.90
CA PHE A 16 -4.31 -3.00 4.28
C PHE A 16 -3.80 -4.32 4.88
N TYR A 17 -3.45 -4.33 6.16
CA TYR A 17 -3.09 -5.57 6.87
C TYR A 17 -4.28 -6.12 7.66
N CYS A 18 -4.90 -7.18 7.15
CA CYS A 18 -5.99 -7.88 7.82
C CYS A 18 -5.43 -8.81 8.91
N ARG A 19 -5.55 -8.38 10.16
CA ARG A 19 -4.96 -9.09 11.32
C ARG A 19 -5.59 -10.45 11.57
N GLU A 20 -6.89 -10.59 11.29
CA GLU A 20 -7.63 -11.84 11.47
C GLU A 20 -7.13 -12.94 10.54
N SER A 21 -6.88 -12.60 9.27
CA SER A 21 -6.35 -13.53 8.28
C SER A 21 -4.82 -13.61 8.25
N GLY A 22 -4.12 -12.61 8.82
CA GLY A 22 -2.66 -12.52 8.74
C GLY A 22 -2.16 -12.16 7.35
N GLU A 23 -2.98 -11.53 6.49
CA GLU A 23 -2.66 -11.23 5.10
C GLU A 23 -2.65 -9.72 4.79
N ILE A 24 -1.85 -9.34 3.80
CA ILE A 24 -2.01 -8.03 3.15
C ILE A 24 -3.12 -8.13 2.10
N LYS A 25 -4.08 -7.21 2.19
CA LYS A 25 -5.17 -7.04 1.25
C LYS A 25 -4.92 -5.81 0.37
N LEU A 26 -5.44 -5.86 -0.85
CA LEU A 26 -5.42 -4.81 -1.86
C LEU A 26 -6.86 -4.28 -2.05
N LEU A 27 -7.01 -2.96 -2.07
CA LEU A 27 -8.27 -2.31 -2.43
C LEU A 27 -8.48 -2.43 -3.93
N LEU A 28 -9.64 -2.95 -4.34
CA LEU A 28 -10.12 -2.91 -5.71
C LEU A 28 -11.50 -2.26 -5.76
N ASN A 29 -11.81 -1.66 -6.89
CA ASN A 29 -13.11 -1.07 -7.17
C ASN A 29 -13.76 -1.74 -8.36
N GLN A 30 -15.08 -1.88 -8.31
CA GLN A 30 -15.86 -2.36 -9.43
C GLN A 30 -16.05 -1.23 -10.46
N ARG A 31 -15.51 -1.39 -11.68
CA ARG A 31 -15.57 -0.39 -12.74
C ARG A 31 -17.00 -0.14 -13.21
N GLU A 32 -17.35 1.12 -13.47
CA GLU A 32 -18.68 1.50 -13.96
C GLU A 32 -18.74 1.66 -15.49
N ALA A 33 -17.60 1.91 -16.13
CA ALA A 33 -17.53 2.27 -17.54
C ALA A 33 -16.69 1.29 -18.35
N GLU A 34 -17.05 1.14 -19.62
CA GLU A 34 -16.26 0.40 -20.60
C GLU A 34 -14.90 1.08 -20.86
N PRO A 35 -13.86 0.31 -21.25
CA PRO A 35 -13.84 -1.14 -21.34
C PRO A 35 -13.86 -1.83 -19.95
N PHE A 36 -14.33 -3.07 -19.90
CA PHE A 36 -14.37 -3.90 -18.69
C PHE A 36 -15.30 -3.33 -17.59
N ALA A 37 -16.50 -2.88 -17.97
CA ALA A 37 -17.50 -2.53 -16.98
C ALA A 37 -17.78 -3.72 -16.04
N GLU A 38 -18.15 -3.43 -14.80
CA GLU A 38 -18.44 -4.38 -13.73
C GLU A 38 -17.27 -5.28 -13.27
N HIS A 39 -16.07 -5.15 -13.85
CA HIS A 39 -14.88 -5.85 -13.41
C HIS A 39 -14.19 -5.12 -12.24
N TRP A 40 -13.54 -5.88 -11.36
CA TRP A 40 -12.68 -5.34 -10.30
C TRP A 40 -11.38 -4.82 -10.89
N ALA A 41 -10.97 -3.62 -10.50
CA ALA A 41 -9.75 -2.97 -10.97
C ALA A 41 -9.11 -2.12 -9.87
N LEU A 42 -7.86 -1.69 -10.09
CA LEU A 42 -7.23 -0.70 -9.21
C LEU A 42 -8.04 0.61 -9.23
N PRO A 43 -8.13 1.32 -8.09
CA PRO A 43 -8.64 2.67 -8.07
C PRO A 43 -7.71 3.56 -8.89
N GLY A 44 -8.28 4.22 -9.90
CA GLY A 44 -7.53 5.05 -10.84
C GLY A 44 -8.32 6.19 -11.43
N VAL A 45 -7.59 7.21 -11.92
CA VAL A 45 -8.12 8.37 -12.62
C VAL A 45 -7.32 8.66 -13.89
N VAL A 46 -7.98 9.24 -14.89
CA VAL A 46 -7.30 9.86 -16.02
C VAL A 46 -6.75 11.21 -15.54
N VAL A 47 -5.50 11.49 -15.88
CA VAL A 47 -4.85 12.78 -15.63
C VAL A 47 -5.39 13.80 -16.63
N ASN A 48 -5.78 14.97 -16.14
CA ASN A 48 -6.38 16.04 -16.93
C ASN A 48 -7.60 15.56 -17.76
N GLY A 49 -8.44 14.73 -17.14
CA GLY A 49 -9.74 14.30 -17.68
C GLY A 49 -10.79 15.39 -17.49
N ASP A 50 -11.85 15.11 -16.73
CA ASP A 50 -12.91 16.09 -16.44
C ASP A 50 -12.48 17.20 -15.47
N VAL A 51 -11.34 17.02 -14.81
CA VAL A 51 -10.74 17.97 -13.87
C VAL A 51 -9.32 18.27 -14.31
N GLN A 52 -8.96 19.55 -14.34
CA GLN A 52 -7.61 19.98 -14.67
C GLN A 52 -6.64 19.64 -13.54
N ASP A 53 -5.59 18.87 -13.86
CA ASP A 53 -4.48 18.57 -12.96
C ASP A 53 -3.24 19.37 -13.44
N LEU A 54 -2.62 20.16 -12.55
CA LEU A 54 -1.40 20.93 -12.90
C LEU A 54 -0.14 20.06 -12.81
N SER A 55 -0.23 18.94 -12.08
CA SER A 55 0.83 17.98 -11.85
C SER A 55 0.28 16.58 -11.58
N LEU A 56 1.13 15.55 -11.64
CA LEU A 56 0.75 14.19 -11.22
C LEU A 56 0.31 14.15 -9.75
N LYS A 57 0.90 15.01 -8.91
CA LYS A 57 0.52 15.10 -7.50
C LYS A 57 -0.95 15.51 -7.35
N ASP A 58 -1.44 16.41 -8.19
CA ASP A 58 -2.84 16.84 -8.14
C ASP A 58 -3.79 15.68 -8.48
N ALA A 59 -3.44 14.88 -9.51
CA ALA A 59 -4.20 13.69 -9.86
C ALA A 59 -4.19 12.63 -8.73
N VAL A 60 -3.06 12.44 -8.05
CA VAL A 60 -2.94 11.53 -6.88
C VAL A 60 -3.80 12.01 -5.72
N GLU A 61 -3.74 13.28 -5.35
CA GLU A 61 -4.54 13.83 -4.23
C GLU A 61 -6.04 13.81 -4.57
N ARG A 62 -6.40 14.10 -5.82
CA ARG A 62 -7.78 13.96 -6.31
C ARG A 62 -8.27 12.52 -6.23
N LEU A 63 -7.49 11.55 -6.67
CA LEU A 63 -7.84 10.13 -6.54
C LEU A 63 -7.95 9.71 -5.08
N ARG A 64 -7.01 10.12 -4.22
CA ARG A 64 -7.02 9.85 -2.77
C ARG A 64 -8.29 10.37 -2.09
N ALA A 65 -8.73 11.58 -2.46
CA ALA A 65 -9.92 12.21 -1.90
C ALA A 65 -11.25 11.73 -2.51
N SER A 66 -11.20 11.02 -3.65
CA SER A 66 -12.39 10.50 -4.33
C SER A 66 -13.02 9.30 -3.61
N ASP A 67 -14.27 9.00 -3.92
CA ASP A 67 -15.00 7.78 -3.52
C ASP A 67 -14.31 6.48 -3.95
N LYS A 68 -13.37 6.54 -4.91
CA LYS A 68 -12.56 5.38 -5.29
C LYS A 68 -11.53 4.99 -4.26
N VAL A 69 -11.09 5.93 -3.41
CA VAL A 69 -10.21 5.66 -2.28
C VAL A 69 -10.92 6.12 -1.02
N GLY A 70 -10.92 7.44 -0.74
CA GLY A 70 -11.70 8.00 0.37
C GLY A 70 -11.21 7.54 1.75
N LEU A 71 -9.96 7.07 1.84
CA LEU A 71 -9.34 6.51 3.04
C LEU A 71 -8.14 7.37 3.49
N GLU A 72 -7.93 7.43 4.80
CA GLU A 72 -6.74 8.06 5.36
C GLU A 72 -5.51 7.17 5.14
N LEU A 73 -4.63 7.60 4.24
CA LEU A 73 -3.40 6.89 3.92
C LEU A 73 -2.30 7.21 4.96
N ALA A 74 -1.77 6.17 5.60
CA ALA A 74 -0.60 6.25 6.47
C ALA A 74 0.71 6.41 5.68
N TRP A 75 0.73 5.97 4.41
CA TRP A 75 1.85 6.09 3.50
C TRP A 75 1.37 6.15 2.05
N CYS A 76 2.05 6.91 1.19
CA CYS A 76 1.85 6.91 -0.25
C CYS A 76 3.17 7.26 -0.95
N GLU A 77 3.60 6.46 -1.92
CA GLU A 77 4.77 6.76 -2.75
C GLU A 77 4.60 6.28 -4.19
N GLN A 78 5.20 7.02 -5.13
CA GLN A 78 5.27 6.59 -6.52
C GLN A 78 6.19 5.36 -6.65
N VAL A 79 5.77 4.37 -7.44
CA VAL A 79 6.56 3.15 -7.69
C VAL A 79 7.15 3.17 -9.09
N GLY A 80 6.34 3.48 -10.10
CA GLY A 80 6.81 3.50 -11.48
C GLY A 80 5.77 4.04 -12.46
N THR A 81 6.11 3.96 -13.73
CA THR A 81 5.22 4.28 -14.84
C THR A 81 5.34 3.16 -15.87
N VAL A 82 4.20 2.64 -16.33
CA VAL A 82 4.12 1.73 -17.48
C VAL A 82 3.54 2.49 -18.66
N GLY A 83 3.87 2.12 -19.90
CA GLY A 83 3.24 2.72 -21.06
C GLY A 83 3.54 2.01 -22.35
N ASP A 84 2.49 1.68 -23.10
CA ASP A 84 2.57 1.03 -24.40
C ASP A 84 1.23 1.14 -25.16
N ALA A 85 1.20 0.59 -26.38
CA ALA A 85 0.06 0.62 -27.28
C ALA A 85 -1.01 -0.45 -27.02
N PHE A 86 -0.74 -1.40 -26.12
CA PHE A 86 -1.51 -2.63 -25.97
C PHE A 86 -2.20 -2.74 -24.61
N ARG A 87 -1.70 -2.04 -23.59
CA ARG A 87 -2.22 -2.09 -22.22
C ARG A 87 -3.66 -1.59 -22.11
N ASP A 88 -4.04 -0.63 -22.94
CA ASP A 88 -5.41 -0.12 -23.04
C ASP A 88 -5.91 -0.31 -24.48
N PRO A 89 -7.04 -1.02 -24.69
CA PRO A 89 -7.53 -1.31 -26.04
C PRO A 89 -7.98 -0.07 -26.81
N ARG A 90 -8.12 1.09 -26.15
CA ARG A 90 -8.63 2.31 -26.77
C ARG A 90 -7.56 3.08 -27.53
N CYS A 91 -6.35 3.17 -26.98
CA CYS A 91 -5.26 3.97 -27.54
C CYS A 91 -3.92 3.71 -26.84
N TRP A 92 -2.86 4.33 -27.35
CA TRP A 92 -1.58 4.37 -26.62
C TRP A 92 -1.81 5.02 -25.27
N SER A 93 -1.37 4.35 -24.21
CA SER A 93 -1.58 4.87 -22.86
C SER A 93 -0.40 4.61 -21.97
N SER A 94 -0.30 5.39 -20.90
CA SER A 94 0.61 5.12 -19.81
C SER A 94 -0.08 5.33 -18.47
N SER A 95 0.38 4.63 -17.45
CA SER A 95 -0.09 4.79 -16.08
C SER A 95 1.08 4.99 -15.14
N THR A 96 1.02 6.04 -14.32
CA THR A 96 1.91 6.20 -13.17
C THR A 96 1.24 5.61 -11.94
N TYR A 97 1.87 4.63 -11.31
CA TYR A 97 1.25 3.86 -10.23
C TYR A 97 1.99 4.01 -8.91
N TYR A 98 1.22 3.92 -7.83
CA TYR A 98 1.63 4.28 -6.48
C TYR A 98 1.34 3.15 -5.50
N LEU A 99 2.22 3.00 -4.51
CA LEU A 99 2.02 2.17 -3.33
C LEU A 99 1.39 3.06 -2.24
N ALA A 100 0.24 2.66 -1.72
CA ALA A 100 -0.40 3.31 -0.59
C ALA A 100 -0.67 2.30 0.53
N ILE A 101 -0.63 2.76 1.78
CA ILE A 101 -0.92 1.94 2.96
C ILE A 101 -1.96 2.66 3.81
N VAL A 102 -3.01 1.94 4.21
CA VAL A 102 -3.92 2.38 5.26
C VAL A 102 -3.57 1.67 6.57
N ALA A 103 -3.72 2.41 7.67
CA ALA A 103 -3.52 1.87 9.00
C ALA A 103 -4.86 1.45 9.60
N GLY A 104 -4.93 0.22 10.10
CA GLY A 104 -6.13 -0.29 10.77
C GLY A 104 -7.29 -0.59 9.81
N GLU A 105 -8.37 -1.11 10.37
CA GLU A 105 -9.58 -1.46 9.62
C GLU A 105 -10.38 -0.21 9.30
N VAL A 106 -10.85 -0.16 8.06
CA VAL A 106 -11.65 0.94 7.52
C VAL A 106 -12.88 0.38 6.82
N SER A 107 -13.99 1.11 6.93
CA SER A 107 -15.21 0.79 6.19
C SER A 107 -15.01 1.08 4.71
N LEU A 108 -15.44 0.15 3.87
CA LEU A 108 -15.41 0.30 2.42
C LEU A 108 -16.74 0.85 1.90
N GLY A 109 -16.68 1.57 0.78
CA GLY A 109 -17.86 1.94 0.00
C GLY A 109 -18.47 0.74 -0.73
N GLU A 110 -19.67 0.90 -1.28
CA GLU A 110 -20.46 -0.19 -1.88
C GLU A 110 -19.74 -0.92 -3.04
N ARG A 111 -18.97 -0.18 -3.84
CA ARG A 111 -18.23 -0.72 -5.01
C ARG A 111 -16.76 -1.01 -4.70
N GLN A 112 -16.37 -1.01 -3.43
CA GLN A 112 -14.99 -1.27 -2.99
C GLN A 112 -14.90 -2.66 -2.35
N GLY A 113 -13.76 -3.32 -2.53
CA GLY A 113 -13.51 -4.63 -1.92
C GLY A 113 -12.05 -4.87 -1.56
N TRP A 114 -11.82 -5.60 -0.46
CA TRP A 114 -10.50 -6.08 -0.06
C TRP A 114 -10.21 -7.45 -0.67
N PHE A 115 -9.14 -7.55 -1.46
CA PHE A 115 -8.71 -8.80 -2.11
C PHE A 115 -7.32 -9.20 -1.62
N SER A 116 -6.99 -10.50 -1.66
CA SER A 116 -5.64 -10.94 -1.28
C SER A 116 -4.61 -10.35 -2.25
N LEU A 117 -3.62 -9.61 -1.72
CA LEU A 117 -2.58 -8.98 -2.52
C LEU A 117 -1.81 -10.03 -3.34
N ASN A 118 -1.44 -11.14 -2.70
CA ASN A 118 -0.68 -12.22 -3.34
C ASN A 118 -1.48 -12.89 -4.46
N ALA A 119 -2.77 -13.16 -4.24
CA ALA A 119 -3.62 -13.78 -5.27
C ALA A 119 -3.84 -12.86 -6.49
N VAL A 120 -3.82 -11.54 -6.30
CA VAL A 120 -3.84 -10.60 -7.42
C VAL A 120 -2.47 -10.54 -8.09
N ALA A 121 -1.38 -10.44 -7.33
CA ALA A 121 -0.03 -10.33 -7.87
C ALA A 121 0.39 -11.55 -8.71
N ASP A 122 0.06 -12.77 -8.26
CA ASP A 122 0.32 -14.01 -9.00
C ASP A 122 -0.75 -14.31 -10.07
N GLY A 123 -1.83 -13.53 -10.08
CA GLY A 123 -2.85 -13.57 -11.10
C GLY A 123 -3.88 -14.70 -10.93
N ARG A 124 -3.97 -15.35 -9.77
CA ARG A 124 -5.15 -16.15 -9.40
C ARG A 124 -6.43 -15.32 -9.46
N ILE A 125 -6.36 -14.02 -9.18
CA ILE A 125 -7.41 -13.04 -9.44
C ILE A 125 -6.95 -12.16 -10.61
N ARG A 126 -7.64 -12.26 -11.75
CA ARG A 126 -7.32 -11.48 -12.97
C ARG A 126 -8.02 -10.13 -12.92
N LEU A 127 -7.27 -9.07 -13.22
CA LEU A 127 -7.76 -7.71 -13.32
C LEU A 127 -7.73 -7.23 -14.78
N PRO A 128 -8.57 -6.26 -15.14
CA PRO A 128 -8.52 -5.57 -16.42
C PRO A 128 -7.15 -4.95 -16.73
N PHE A 129 -6.91 -4.71 -18.02
CA PHE A 129 -5.68 -4.10 -18.53
C PHE A 129 -4.43 -4.88 -18.11
N ASP A 130 -3.41 -4.17 -17.63
CA ASP A 130 -2.14 -4.69 -17.11
C ASP A 130 -2.06 -4.57 -15.57
N HIS A 131 -3.18 -4.40 -14.88
CA HIS A 131 -3.20 -4.11 -13.43
C HIS A 131 -2.53 -5.20 -12.59
N ASN A 132 -2.57 -6.47 -12.98
CA ASN A 132 -1.83 -7.53 -12.28
C ASN A 132 -0.31 -7.27 -12.29
N LEU A 133 0.25 -6.73 -13.39
CA LEU A 133 1.67 -6.39 -13.48
C LEU A 133 2.02 -5.21 -12.58
N ILE A 134 1.16 -4.19 -12.54
CA ILE A 134 1.28 -3.05 -11.63
C ILE A 134 1.31 -3.53 -10.17
N VAL A 135 0.37 -4.41 -9.80
CA VAL A 135 0.29 -4.96 -8.43
C VAL A 135 1.53 -5.78 -8.08
N ALA A 136 2.03 -6.60 -9.01
CA ALA A 136 3.27 -7.37 -8.80
C ALA A 136 4.48 -6.45 -8.55
N ALA A 137 4.62 -5.38 -9.35
CA ALA A 137 5.69 -4.39 -9.16
C ALA A 137 5.57 -3.64 -7.82
N VAL A 138 4.34 -3.32 -7.39
CA VAL A 138 4.09 -2.71 -6.07
C VAL A 138 4.45 -3.66 -4.93
N LEU A 139 4.10 -4.95 -5.04
CA LEU A 139 4.48 -5.96 -4.06
C LEU A 139 6.01 -6.09 -3.96
N GLU A 140 6.72 -6.14 -5.09
CA GLU A 140 8.18 -6.17 -5.12
C GLU A 140 8.79 -4.92 -4.47
N ARG A 141 8.23 -3.73 -4.75
CA ARG A 141 8.64 -2.47 -4.11
C ARG A 141 8.42 -2.51 -2.60
N LEU A 142 7.27 -2.97 -2.14
CA LEU A 142 6.95 -3.11 -0.73
C LEU A 142 7.97 -4.05 -0.05
N LEU A 143 8.22 -5.23 -0.62
CA LEU A 143 9.18 -6.19 -0.08
C LEU A 143 10.58 -5.61 -0.02
N SER A 144 11.07 -5.07 -1.14
CA SER A 144 12.43 -4.53 -1.26
C SER A 144 12.66 -3.41 -0.26
N LYS A 145 11.74 -2.45 -0.17
CA LYS A 145 11.87 -1.32 0.76
C LYS A 145 11.76 -1.74 2.22
N SER A 146 11.02 -2.80 2.51
CA SER A 146 10.87 -3.35 3.87
C SER A 146 12.13 -4.02 4.41
N LEU A 147 13.01 -4.49 3.52
CA LEU A 147 14.29 -5.08 3.92
C LEU A 147 15.15 -4.10 4.71
N TYR A 148 15.16 -2.82 4.34
CA TYR A 148 16.06 -1.81 4.90
C TYR A 148 15.34 -0.61 5.52
N SER A 149 14.01 -0.66 5.70
CA SER A 149 13.25 0.46 6.27
C SER A 149 12.18 0.05 7.27
N SER A 150 11.61 1.04 7.95
CA SER A 150 10.49 0.88 8.88
C SER A 150 9.11 0.86 8.20
N LEU A 151 9.05 0.79 6.86
CA LEU A 151 7.81 0.85 6.08
C LEU A 151 6.70 -0.12 6.57
N PRO A 152 6.98 -1.38 6.95
CA PRO A 152 5.94 -2.28 7.47
C PRO A 152 5.21 -1.77 8.71
N LEU A 153 5.79 -0.85 9.48
CA LEU A 153 5.12 -0.27 10.64
C LEU A 153 3.95 0.64 10.25
N MET A 154 3.87 1.12 9.00
CA MET A 154 2.78 1.98 8.53
C MET A 154 1.42 1.27 8.56
N PHE A 155 1.39 -0.06 8.47
CA PHE A 155 0.15 -0.85 8.59
C PHE A 155 -0.42 -0.90 10.01
N LEU A 156 0.40 -0.63 11.04
CA LEU A 156 0.01 -0.85 12.43
C LEU A 156 -0.67 0.36 13.08
N GLY A 157 -0.62 1.52 12.43
CA GLY A 157 -1.13 2.78 12.94
C GLY A 157 -0.24 3.40 14.02
N HIS A 158 -0.83 4.32 14.77
CA HIS A 158 -0.08 5.21 15.67
C HIS A 158 0.43 4.51 16.94
N GLU A 159 -0.12 3.37 17.34
CA GLU A 159 0.32 2.62 18.53
C GLU A 159 0.29 1.12 18.31
N PHE A 160 1.41 0.45 18.56
CA PHE A 160 1.56 -0.99 18.33
C PHE A 160 2.51 -1.65 19.33
N SER A 161 2.49 -2.99 19.38
CA SER A 161 3.41 -3.79 20.20
C SER A 161 4.54 -4.42 19.38
N ALA A 162 5.64 -4.79 20.03
CA ALA A 162 6.76 -5.47 19.35
C ALA A 162 6.35 -6.80 18.66
N PRO A 163 5.43 -7.62 19.23
CA PRO A 163 4.88 -8.77 18.51
C PRO A 163 4.11 -8.39 17.24
N GLN A 164 3.31 -7.32 17.26
CA GLN A 164 2.62 -6.83 16.07
C GLN A 164 3.60 -6.36 15.00
N ALA A 165 4.68 -5.66 15.40
CA ALA A 165 5.78 -5.32 14.50
C ALA A 165 6.42 -6.57 13.89
N THR A 166 6.69 -7.60 14.70
CA THR A 166 7.28 -8.85 14.21
C THR A 166 6.37 -9.54 13.19
N ALA A 167 5.06 -9.58 13.46
CA ALA A 167 4.08 -10.19 12.57
C ALA A 167 4.05 -9.48 11.21
N ILE A 168 3.87 -8.15 11.18
CA ILE A 168 3.77 -7.43 9.91
C ILE A 168 5.05 -7.49 9.08
N PHE A 169 6.23 -7.41 9.71
CA PHE A 169 7.49 -7.59 9.01
C PHE A 169 7.60 -9.00 8.42
N SER A 170 7.14 -10.03 9.14
CA SER A 170 7.18 -11.41 8.64
C SER A 170 6.24 -11.62 7.45
N VAL A 171 5.03 -11.05 7.53
CA VAL A 171 4.04 -11.11 6.44
C VAL A 171 4.55 -10.40 5.20
N VAL A 172 5.05 -9.16 5.33
CA VAL A 172 5.54 -8.37 4.19
C VAL A 172 6.79 -9.00 3.55
N LEU A 173 7.70 -9.57 4.34
CA LEU A 173 8.90 -10.23 3.82
C LEU A 173 8.65 -11.67 3.37
N GLY A 174 7.43 -12.20 3.52
CA GLY A 174 7.08 -13.57 3.14
C GLY A 174 7.83 -14.65 3.93
N ARG A 175 8.43 -14.32 5.08
CA ARG A 175 9.21 -15.26 5.91
C ARG A 175 9.21 -14.84 7.37
N PRO A 176 9.31 -15.78 8.33
CA PRO A 176 9.46 -15.44 9.74
C PRO A 176 10.67 -14.55 10.01
N VAL A 177 10.47 -13.49 10.80
CA VAL A 177 11.54 -12.61 11.27
C VAL A 177 11.81 -12.82 12.75
N LEU A 178 13.09 -12.80 13.13
CA LEU A 178 13.49 -12.95 14.53
C LEU A 178 13.00 -11.77 15.40
N LYS A 179 12.37 -12.11 16.53
CA LYS A 179 11.89 -11.13 17.53
C LYS A 179 13.03 -10.23 18.05
N THR A 180 14.24 -10.76 18.14
CA THR A 180 15.45 -10.03 18.55
C THR A 180 15.83 -8.94 17.54
N SER A 181 15.82 -9.26 16.25
CA SER A 181 16.11 -8.30 15.17
C SER A 181 15.09 -7.17 15.14
N ILE A 182 13.79 -7.49 15.32
CA ILE A 182 12.74 -6.47 15.39
C ILE A 182 12.91 -5.59 16.63
N ARG A 183 13.22 -6.16 17.80
CA ARG A 183 13.53 -5.37 19.01
C ARG A 183 14.68 -4.39 18.80
N GLN A 184 15.77 -4.83 18.19
CA GLN A 184 16.92 -3.96 17.89
C GLN A 184 16.53 -2.81 16.94
N ARG A 185 15.73 -3.10 15.91
CA ARG A 185 15.20 -2.07 15.02
C ARG A 185 14.31 -1.07 15.74
N LEU A 186 13.41 -1.54 16.61
CA LEU A 186 12.54 -0.66 17.40
C LEU A 186 13.35 0.22 18.36
N LEU A 187 14.41 -0.30 18.96
CA LEU A 187 15.32 0.49 19.79
C LEU A 187 15.99 1.62 18.99
N LYS A 188 16.54 1.33 17.80
CA LYS A 188 17.10 2.35 16.90
C LYS A 188 16.09 3.44 16.55
N LEU A 189 14.82 3.07 16.29
CA LEU A 189 13.77 4.05 16.04
C LEU A 189 13.48 4.92 17.26
N THR A 190 13.47 4.35 18.47
CA THR A 190 13.30 5.11 19.71
C THR A 190 14.45 6.09 19.92
N GLU A 191 15.70 5.66 19.74
CA GLU A 191 16.91 6.49 19.83
C GLU A 191 16.88 7.63 18.80
N ALA A 192 16.38 7.37 17.58
CA ALA A 192 16.21 8.37 16.53
C ALA A 192 14.95 9.25 16.68
N GLY A 193 14.18 9.07 17.77
CA GLY A 193 12.98 9.86 18.06
C GLY A 193 11.80 9.59 17.12
N TYR A 194 11.73 8.42 16.49
CA TYR A 194 10.58 7.96 15.71
C TYR A 194 9.53 7.27 16.59
N LEU A 195 9.96 6.64 17.67
CA LEU A 195 9.10 5.90 18.59
C LEU A 195 9.26 6.36 20.03
N ARG A 196 8.23 6.11 20.84
CA ARG A 196 8.26 6.29 22.30
C ARG A 196 7.48 5.18 22.98
N GLU A 197 7.99 4.68 24.10
CA GLU A 197 7.23 3.79 24.98
C GLU A 197 6.04 4.52 25.59
N THR A 198 4.86 3.89 25.58
CA THR A 198 3.65 4.54 26.09
C THR A 198 3.42 4.32 27.58
N GLY A 199 4.13 3.37 28.19
CA GLY A 199 3.84 2.85 29.54
C GLY A 199 2.55 2.00 29.63
N ARG A 200 1.75 1.94 28.57
CA ARG A 200 0.50 1.16 28.51
C ARG A 200 0.79 -0.27 28.08
N LYS A 201 -0.15 -1.17 28.42
CA LYS A 201 -0.17 -2.54 27.92
C LYS A 201 -1.51 -2.82 27.26
N LYS A 202 -1.49 -3.45 26.09
CA LYS A 202 -2.69 -3.96 25.41
C LYS A 202 -2.79 -5.48 25.60
N PRO A 203 -4.00 -6.06 25.63
CA PRO A 203 -4.16 -7.51 25.53
C PRO A 203 -3.43 -8.02 24.27
N GLY A 204 -2.52 -8.97 24.45
CA GLY A 204 -1.84 -9.64 23.35
C GLY A 204 -2.50 -10.98 23.00
N GLU A 205 -1.94 -11.67 22.01
CA GLU A 205 -2.28 -13.08 21.75
C GLU A 205 -2.13 -13.92 23.03
N GLY A 206 -3.14 -14.75 23.31
CA GLY A 206 -3.21 -15.57 24.52
C GLY A 206 -3.48 -14.79 25.81
N GLY A 207 -3.95 -13.54 25.72
CA GLY A 207 -4.35 -12.73 26.88
C GLY A 207 -3.19 -12.09 27.64
N ARG A 208 -1.93 -12.34 27.25
CA ARG A 208 -0.76 -11.76 27.92
C ARG A 208 -0.63 -10.27 27.59
N PRO A 209 -0.56 -9.37 28.59
CA PRO A 209 -0.37 -7.95 28.34
C PRO A 209 0.95 -7.64 27.62
N GLN A 210 0.89 -6.83 26.55
CA GLN A 210 2.03 -6.42 25.75
C GLN A 210 2.26 -4.91 25.85
N ALA A 211 3.48 -4.50 26.19
CA ALA A 211 3.88 -3.09 26.17
C ALA A 211 3.77 -2.52 24.75
N THR A 212 3.35 -1.26 24.65
CA THR A 212 3.16 -0.59 23.36
C THR A 212 4.11 0.58 23.16
N LEU A 213 4.39 0.83 21.88
CA LEU A 213 5.16 1.94 21.35
C LEU A 213 4.21 2.85 20.57
N GLN A 214 4.44 4.14 20.63
CA GLN A 214 3.75 5.17 19.87
C GLN A 214 4.65 5.70 18.75
N GLN A 215 4.10 5.85 17.54
CA GLN A 215 4.71 6.59 16.43
C GLN A 215 4.71 8.09 16.72
N LEU A 216 5.90 8.70 16.74
CA LEU A 216 6.05 10.14 16.93
C LEU A 216 6.12 10.91 15.60
N LYS A 217 6.45 10.23 14.50
CA LYS A 217 6.54 10.81 13.15
C LYS A 217 5.64 10.03 12.17
N PRO A 218 4.30 10.22 12.24
CA PRO A 218 3.38 9.58 11.31
C PRO A 218 3.74 9.88 9.86
N GLY A 219 3.66 8.87 8.99
CA GLY A 219 4.02 9.01 7.58
C GLY A 219 5.52 9.18 7.30
N ALA A 220 6.40 9.09 8.31
CA ALA A 220 7.84 9.08 8.11
C ALA A 220 8.41 7.65 8.19
N VAL A 221 9.26 7.30 7.22
CA VAL A 221 9.99 6.03 7.20
C VAL A 221 11.42 6.26 7.68
N TYR A 222 11.88 5.40 8.59
CA TYR A 222 13.28 5.32 9.01
C TYR A 222 14.01 4.29 8.15
N PHE A 223 15.21 4.61 7.69
CA PHE A 223 16.07 3.69 6.94
C PHE A 223 17.16 3.15 7.86
N PHE A 224 17.31 1.84 7.90
CA PHE A 224 18.29 1.14 8.72
C PHE A 224 19.60 0.95 7.96
N ASP A 225 20.72 1.04 8.67
CA ASP A 225 22.06 0.81 8.07
C ASP A 225 22.28 -0.65 7.61
N ARG A 226 21.46 -1.60 8.12
CA ARG A 226 21.55 -3.02 7.79
C ARG A 226 20.21 -3.56 7.32
N SER A 227 20.25 -4.32 6.22
CA SER A 227 19.12 -5.01 5.65
C SER A 227 18.71 -6.23 6.48
N PHE A 228 17.50 -6.75 6.28
CA PHE A 228 17.11 -8.09 6.75
C PHE A 228 17.71 -9.23 5.89
N ALA A 229 18.30 -8.89 4.74
CA ALA A 229 18.94 -9.87 3.87
C ALA A 229 20.33 -10.32 4.36
N GLU A 230 20.91 -9.58 5.31
CA GLU A 230 22.25 -9.79 5.89
C GLU A 230 22.19 -10.33 7.32
#